data_AF-A0A3D2KKF8-F1
#
_entry.id   AF-A0A3D2KKF8-F1
#
_cell.length_a   1.000
_cell.length_b   1.000
_cell.length_c   1.000
_cell.angle_alpha   90.00
_cell.angle_beta   90.00
_cell.angle_gamma   90.00
#
_symmetry.space_group_name_H-M   'P 1'
#
loop_
_entity.id
_entity.type
_entity.pdbx_description
1 polymer ?
#
loop_
_entity_poly.entity_id
_entity_poly.type
_entity_poly.pdbx_seq_one_letter_code
_entity_poly.pdbx_strand_id
1 'polypeptide(L)' 'MCLAVPGRILALEGTRATVELAGNTVRVDVSLIEAPAVGDWVVIHAGFALEKVDEEA' A
#
# COMPACT_ATOMS: atom_id res chain seq x y z
N MET A 1 1.33 -5.95 -18.72
CA MET A 1 1.99 -6.75 -17.65
C MET A 1 2.58 -5.76 -16.67
N CYS A 2 1.82 -5.29 -15.69
CA CYS A 2 2.36 -4.45 -14.62
C CYS A 2 2.71 -5.38 -13.46
N LEU A 3 3.99 -5.47 -13.10
CA LEU A 3 4.40 -6.13 -11.86
C LEU A 3 3.83 -5.31 -10.70
N ALA A 4 3.11 -5.97 -9.80
CA ALA A 4 2.65 -5.35 -8.57
C ALA A 4 3.88 -5.04 -7.70
N VAL A 5 3.90 -3.87 -7.08
CA VAL A 5 5.07 -3.38 -6.32
C VAL A 5 4.67 -3.30 -4.84
N PRO A 6 5.46 -3.90 -3.93
CA PRO A 6 5.24 -3.75 -2.51
C PRO A 6 5.62 -2.34 -2.06
N GLY A 7 4.81 -1.75 -1.19
CA GLY A 7 5.08 -0.45 -0.60
C GLY A 7 4.60 -0.37 0.84
N ARG A 8 5.25 0.49 1.63
CA ARG A 8 4.98 0.65 3.06
C ARG A 8 4.03 1.80 3.35
N ILE A 9 2.97 1.57 4.12
CA ILE A 9 2.04 2.61 4.56
C ILE A 9 2.76 3.58 5.51
N LEU A 10 2.87 4.85 5.11
CA LEU A 10 3.43 5.93 5.92
C LEU A 10 2.35 6.70 6.69
N ALA A 11 1.15 6.83 6.12
CA ALA A 11 0.02 7.53 6.74
C ALA A 11 -1.32 6.99 6.23
N LEU A 12 -2.35 7.11 7.06
CA LEU A 12 -3.72 6.69 6.76
C LEU A 12 -4.71 7.84 6.96
N GLU A 13 -5.59 8.03 5.98
CA GLU A 13 -6.65 9.04 5.94
C GLU A 13 -7.95 8.37 5.48
N GLY A 14 -8.62 7.66 6.41
CA GLY A 14 -9.85 6.92 6.12
C GLY A 14 -9.59 5.77 5.15
N THR A 15 -10.14 5.87 3.93
CA THR A 15 -9.97 4.86 2.87
C THR A 15 -8.74 5.08 1.99
N ARG A 16 -7.95 6.13 2.26
CA ARG A 16 -6.73 6.43 1.52
C ARG A 16 -5.51 6.30 2.40
N ALA A 17 -4.42 5.81 1.82
CA ALA A 17 -3.12 5.73 2.47
C ALA A 17 -2.06 6.46 1.63
N THR A 18 -1.09 7.07 2.31
CA THR A 18 0.16 7.46 1.68
C THR A 18 1.14 6.31 1.84
N VAL A 19 1.63 5.79 0.72
CA VAL A 19 2.52 4.62 0.68
C VAL A 19 3.85 4.99 0.01
N GLU A 20 4.94 4.54 0.60
CA GLU A 20 6.28 4.62 0.01
C GLU A 20 6.54 3.45 -0.94
N LEU A 21 6.96 3.78 -2.16
CA LEU A 21 7.33 2.86 -3.22
C LEU A 21 8.67 3.30 -3.79
N ALA A 22 9.74 2.51 -3.57
CA ALA A 22 11.07 2.76 -4.12
C ALA A 22 11.58 4.21 -3.93
N GLY A 23 11.33 4.82 -2.77
CA GLY A 23 11.74 6.19 -2.45
C GLY A 23 10.82 7.31 -2.95
N ASN A 24 9.69 6.96 -3.57
CA ASN A 24 8.62 7.91 -3.89
C ASN A 24 7.38 7.65 -3.03
N THR A 25 6.58 8.69 -2.76
CA THR A 25 5.32 8.54 -2.04
C THR A 25 4.13 8.67 -2.99
N VAL A 26 3.17 7.76 -2.89
CA VAL A 26 1.93 7.79 -3.66
C VAL A 26 0.72 7.68 -2.76
N ARG A 27 -0.43 8.18 -3.22
CA ARG A 27 -1.71 7.92 -2.54
C ARG A 27 -2.37 6.70 -3.16
N VAL A 28 -2.76 5.75 -2.32
CA VAL A 28 -3.50 4.56 -2.72
C VAL A 28 -4.80 4.43 -1.94
N ASP A 29 -5.78 3.79 -2.56
CA ASP A 29 -6.99 3.38 -1.88
C ASP A 29 -6.75 2.04 -1.16
N VAL A 30 -7.10 2.00 0.13
CA VAL A 30 -6.93 0.83 1.01
C VAL A 30 -8.27 0.22 1.40
N SER A 31 -9.38 0.57 0.73
CA SER A 31 -10.71 0.05 1.05
C SER A 31 -10.86 -1.44 0.79
N LEU A 32 -9.94 -2.03 0.02
CA LEU A 32 -9.95 -3.44 -0.37
C LEU A 32 -9.23 -4.35 0.64
N ILE A 33 -8.52 -3.78 1.61
CA ILE A 33 -7.74 -4.53 2.60
C ILE A 33 -8.30 -4.33 4.01
N GLU A 34 -8.15 -5.35 4.84
CA GLU A 34 -8.71 -5.39 6.18
C GLU A 34 -7.75 -4.71 7.17
N ALA A 35 -8.31 -3.82 8.01
CA ALA A 35 -7.58 -3.15 9.09
C ALA A 35 -6.17 -2.63 8.69
N PRO A 36 -6.05 -1.78 7.66
CA PRO A 36 -4.78 -1.21 7.28
C PRO A 36 -4.20 -0.36 8.42
N ALA A 37 -2.92 -0.50 8.69
CA ALA A 37 -2.19 0.25 9.71
C ALA A 37 -0.93 0.90 9.13
N VAL A 38 -0.51 2.00 9.75
CA VAL A 38 0.79 2.62 9.44
C VAL A 38 1.90 1.62 9.76
N GLY A 39 2.81 1.42 8.81
CA GLY A 39 3.88 0.44 8.88
C GLY A 39 3.59 -0.87 8.15
N ASP A 40 2.33 -1.17 7.80
CA ASP A 40 2.00 -2.33 6.98
C ASP A 40 2.61 -2.20 5.59
N TRP A 41 3.02 -3.34 5.04
CA TRP A 41 3.40 -3.45 3.64
C TRP A 41 2.23 -3.95 2.83
N VAL A 42 1.99 -3.33 1.68
CA VAL A 42 0.87 -3.65 0.79
C VAL A 42 1.31 -3.74 -0.65
N VAL A 43 0.69 -4.65 -1.39
CA VAL A 43 0.89 -4.77 -2.82
C VAL A 43 -0.04 -3.81 -3.55
N ILE A 44 0.54 -2.95 -4.39
CA ILE A 44 -0.20 -1.89 -5.07
C ILE A 44 -0.39 -2.22 -6.56
N HIS A 45 -1.61 -2.05 -7.04
CA HIS A 45 -1.96 -2.13 -8.46
C HIS A 45 -2.99 -1.07 -8.83
N ALA A 46 -2.72 -0.31 -9.91
CA ALA A 46 -3.65 0.69 -10.44
C ALA A 46 -4.17 1.73 -9.40
N GLY A 47 -3.37 2.03 -8.37
CA GLY A 47 -3.74 2.98 -7.31
C GLY A 47 -4.53 2.38 -6.14
N PHE A 48 -4.67 1.05 -6.09
CA PHE A 48 -5.31 0.32 -4.98
C PHE A 48 -4.29 -0.57 -4.29
N ALA A 49 -4.38 -0.66 -2.97
CA ALA A 49 -3.77 -1.75 -2.21
C ALA A 49 -4.64 -3.00 -2.36
N LEU A 50 -4.06 -4.10 -2.82
CA LEU A 50 -4.78 -5.35 -3.07
C LEU A 50 -4.76 -6.27 -1.84
N GLU A 51 -3.60 -6.37 -1.19
CA GLU A 51 -3.38 -7.24 -0.05
C GLU A 51 -2.23 -6.71 0.81
N LYS A 52 -2.25 -7.08 2.08
CA LYS A 52 -1.11 -6.90 2.99
C LYS A 52 -0.09 -8.00 2.72
N VAL A 53 1.19 -7.64 2.74
CA VAL A 53 2.31 -8.57 2.63
C VAL A 53 3.28 -8.32 3.78
N ASP A 54 4.07 -9.32 4.11
CA ASP A 54 5.19 -9.15 5.03
C ASP A 54 6.36 -8.47 4.30
N GLU A 55 7.21 -7.76 5.06
CA GLU A 55 8.36 -6.98 4.56
C GLU A 55 9.41 -7.84 3.80
N GLU A 56 9.26 -9.18 3.82
CA GLU A 56 10.25 -10.17 3.36
C GLU A 56 9.91 -10.85 2.00
N ALA A 57 8.94 -10.34 1.25
CA ALA A 57 8.55 -10.86 -0.07
C ALA A 57 9.34 -10.27 -1.26
#